data_AF-A0A6M3LZA1-F1
#
_entry.id   AF-A0A6M3LZA1-F1
#
_cell.length_a   1.000
_cell.length_b   1.000
_cell.length_c   1.000
_cell.angle_alpha   90.00
_cell.angle_beta   90.00
_cell.angle_gamma   90.00
#
_symmetry.space_group_name_H-M   'P 1'
#
loop_
_entity.id
_entity.type
_entity.pdbx_description
1 polymer ?
#
loop_
_entity_poly.entity_id
_entity_poly.type
_entity_poly.pdbx_seq_one_letter_code
_entity_poly.pdbx_strand_id
1 'polypeptide(L)'
;MNKRIVLAITMLVLVLTSSLVMTASAATDITLTWAGNLGFLYANDDADVGASSAGGVTGLLHLNDLEDNPYSYGVDTIRSDIYATILGGGEVDFSFDRTDSGPYGPADQSTYSYLGTDGTGQLIFRTRTNYADLDSSNYGFQANDQFQADAMGGSYAAYHEVTNGDLFASFLAQGDGTVDIDHMTDDTWDQEIKFGWGCGCYTNADVTITGAGLYEREANFLTSLNVASGGSASGAGSWVETWTFGSGFSMGDTSFTVK
;
A
#
# COMPACT_ATOMS: atom_id res chain seq x y z
N MET A 1 -36.63 -8.67 5.62
CA MET A 1 -36.57 -7.40 4.87
C MET A 1 -35.54 -6.54 5.60
N ASN A 2 -34.26 -6.77 5.32
CA ASN A 2 -33.17 -6.18 6.09
C ASN A 2 -33.03 -4.72 5.66
N LYS A 3 -33.16 -3.82 6.63
CA LYS A 3 -33.00 -2.38 6.42
C LYS A 3 -31.52 -2.14 6.13
N ARG A 4 -31.19 -1.85 4.86
CA ARG A 4 -29.90 -1.27 4.49
C ARG A 4 -29.83 0.12 5.14
N ILE A 5 -29.05 0.26 6.20
CA ILE A 5 -28.66 1.59 6.69
C ILE A 5 -27.50 1.99 5.78
N VAL A 6 -27.81 2.70 4.69
CA VAL A 6 -26.79 3.38 3.88
C VAL A 6 -26.38 4.61 4.67
N LEU A 7 -25.37 4.49 5.52
CA LEU A 7 -24.79 5.63 6.23
C LEU A 7 -23.70 6.23 5.34
N ALA A 8 -24.11 6.94 4.29
CA ALA A 8 -23.19 7.73 3.48
C ALA A 8 -22.75 8.96 4.29
N ILE A 9 -21.67 8.83 5.06
CA ILE A 9 -21.03 9.96 5.73
C ILE A 9 -20.02 10.55 4.75
N THR A 10 -20.42 11.58 4.02
CA THR A 10 -19.46 12.46 3.34
C THR A 10 -18.94 13.46 4.37
N MET A 11 -17.81 13.16 5.01
CA MET A 11 -17.20 14.03 6.01
C MET A 11 -16.13 14.89 5.35
N LEU A 12 -16.36 16.20 5.30
CA LEU A 12 -15.33 17.19 4.99
C LEU A 12 -14.66 17.58 6.32
N VAL A 13 -13.46 17.09 6.58
CA VAL A 13 -12.71 17.43 7.80
C VAL A 13 -11.95 18.73 7.55
N LEU A 14 -12.44 19.82 8.14
CA LEU A 14 -11.73 21.10 8.19
C LEU A 14 -10.94 21.18 9.52
N VAL A 15 -9.61 21.09 9.40
CA VAL A 15 -8.56 21.32 10.41
C VAL A 15 -9.04 21.34 11.88
N LEU A 16 -9.03 20.17 12.50
CA LEU A 16 -8.83 20.00 13.94
C LEU A 16 -7.91 18.78 14.13
N THR A 17 -6.95 18.89 15.03
CA THR A 17 -6.05 17.80 15.46
C THR A 17 -6.84 16.71 16.21
N SER A 18 -7.69 15.98 15.49
CA SER A 18 -8.50 14.90 16.03
C SER A 18 -8.14 13.61 15.32
N SER A 19 -7.63 12.63 16.08
CA SER A 19 -7.60 11.24 15.66
C SER A 19 -9.04 10.74 15.55
N LEU A 20 -9.44 10.31 14.35
CA LEU A 20 -10.75 9.70 14.12
C LEU A 20 -10.59 8.18 14.23
N VAL A 21 -11.27 7.58 15.21
CA VAL A 21 -11.40 6.12 15.32
C VAL A 21 -12.84 5.76 15.00
N MET A 22 -13.03 4.91 13.98
CA MET A 22 -14.33 4.37 13.60
C MET A 22 -14.34 2.86 13.84
N THR A 23 -15.42 2.37 14.43
CA THR A 23 -15.69 0.94 14.60
C THR A 23 -17.01 0.60 13.92
N ALA A 24 -17.01 -0.40 13.03
CA ALA A 24 -18.24 -0.94 12.42
C ALA A 24 -18.33 -2.45 12.66
N SER A 25 -19.44 -3.04 12.24
CA SER A 25 -19.73 -4.50 12.24
C SER A 25 -20.86 -4.79 11.22
N ALA A 26 -20.93 -3.92 10.23
CA ALA A 26 -22.04 -3.75 9.29
C ALA A 26 -21.50 -3.03 8.05
N ALA A 27 -22.15 -3.26 6.90
CA ALA A 27 -21.71 -2.75 5.61
C ALA A 27 -21.49 -1.25 5.69
N THR A 28 -20.28 -0.84 5.36
CA THR A 28 -19.81 0.52 5.58
C THR A 28 -19.22 1.06 4.29
N ASP A 29 -19.53 2.32 3.98
CA ASP A 29 -19.00 3.04 2.82
C ASP A 29 -18.62 4.44 3.30
N ILE A 30 -17.32 4.66 3.49
CA ILE A 30 -16.76 5.89 4.05
C ILE A 30 -15.95 6.56 2.96
N THR A 31 -16.28 7.81 2.66
CA THR A 31 -15.40 8.70 1.89
C THR A 31 -14.94 9.85 2.76
N LEU A 32 -13.65 9.91 3.01
CA LEU A 32 -12.97 10.96 3.73
C LEU A 32 -12.20 11.85 2.74
N THR A 33 -12.36 13.15 2.86
CA THR A 33 -11.51 14.14 2.17
C THR A 33 -10.85 15.03 3.21
N TRP A 34 -9.55 15.28 3.06
CA TRP A 34 -8.78 16.06 4.03
C TRP A 34 -7.77 16.99 3.38
N ALA A 35 -7.33 17.97 4.16
CA ALA A 35 -6.21 18.85 3.85
C ALA A 35 -5.39 19.11 5.13
N GLY A 36 -4.07 19.07 5.01
CA GLY A 36 -3.12 19.21 6.11
C GLY A 36 -2.89 17.89 6.85
N ASN A 37 -2.96 17.95 8.18
CA ASN A 37 -2.67 16.81 9.03
C ASN A 37 -3.89 15.87 9.11
N LEU A 38 -3.64 14.56 9.02
CA LEU A 38 -4.63 13.52 9.21
C LEU A 38 -4.13 12.51 10.26
N GLY A 39 -5.05 12.01 11.07
CA GLY A 39 -4.89 10.75 11.79
C GLY A 39 -6.23 10.01 11.74
N PHE A 40 -6.30 8.95 10.94
CA PHE A 40 -7.47 8.14 10.72
C PHE A 40 -7.17 6.68 11.03
N LEU A 41 -8.08 6.06 11.77
CA LEU A 41 -8.11 4.61 11.98
C LEU A 41 -9.55 4.14 11.84
N TYR A 42 -9.77 3.27 10.87
CA TYR A 42 -10.93 2.39 10.83
C TYR A 42 -10.51 1.06 11.45
N ALA A 43 -11.25 0.59 12.45
CA ALA A 43 -11.02 -0.70 13.06
C ALA A 43 -12.29 -1.55 12.93
N ASN A 44 -12.18 -2.74 12.34
CA ASN A 44 -13.30 -3.65 12.12
C ASN A 44 -12.97 -5.05 12.62
N ASP A 45 -13.93 -5.96 12.55
CA ASP A 45 -13.64 -7.39 12.75
C ASP A 45 -12.74 -7.95 11.63
N ASP A 46 -12.98 -7.58 10.38
CA ASP A 46 -12.25 -8.16 9.22
C ASP A 46 -10.97 -7.43 8.80
N ALA A 47 -10.89 -6.12 9.02
CA ALA A 47 -9.69 -5.34 8.73
C ALA A 47 -9.59 -4.03 9.52
N ASP A 48 -8.35 -3.64 9.80
CA ASP A 48 -7.99 -2.30 10.25
C ASP A 48 -7.38 -1.50 9.09
N VAL A 49 -7.80 -0.25 8.92
CA VAL A 49 -7.28 0.65 7.88
C VAL A 49 -6.84 1.98 8.50
N GLY A 50 -5.55 2.28 8.36
CA GLY A 50 -4.92 3.48 8.87
C GLY A 50 -4.54 4.46 7.76
N ALA A 51 -4.70 5.75 8.02
CA ALA A 51 -4.10 6.79 7.20
C ALA A 51 -3.67 7.98 8.06
N SER A 52 -2.47 8.49 7.83
CA SER A 52 -2.00 9.73 8.44
C SER A 52 -1.25 10.59 7.44
N SER A 53 -1.21 11.88 7.74
CA SER A 53 -0.43 12.82 6.94
C SER A 53 0.02 14.00 7.77
N ALA A 54 1.08 14.66 7.32
CA ALA A 54 1.55 15.92 7.86
C ALA A 54 2.06 16.86 6.76
N GLY A 55 1.91 18.18 6.97
CA GLY A 55 2.39 19.20 6.03
C GLY A 55 1.37 19.56 4.95
N GLY A 56 1.84 19.87 3.74
CA GLY A 56 1.06 20.35 2.61
C GLY A 56 0.26 19.26 1.89
N VAL A 57 -0.39 18.36 2.61
CA VAL A 57 -1.08 17.21 2.03
C VAL A 57 -2.56 17.51 1.79
N THR A 58 -3.10 17.06 0.65
CA THR A 58 -4.53 16.91 0.44
C THR A 58 -4.81 15.48 0.02
N GLY A 59 -5.92 14.90 0.45
CA GLY A 59 -6.23 13.55 0.02
C GLY A 59 -7.69 13.15 0.10
N LEU A 60 -7.93 11.96 -0.46
CA LEU A 60 -9.18 11.23 -0.46
C LEU A 60 -8.89 9.79 -0.02
N LEU A 61 -9.68 9.29 0.92
CA LEU A 61 -9.68 7.89 1.35
C LEU A 61 -11.11 7.38 1.17
N HIS A 62 -11.27 6.33 0.38
CA HIS A 62 -12.54 5.62 0.21
C HIS A 62 -12.40 4.22 0.78
N LEU A 63 -13.22 3.89 1.78
CA LEU A 63 -13.24 2.58 2.42
C LEU A 63 -14.61 1.96 2.24
N ASN A 64 -14.65 0.69 1.86
CA ASN A 64 -15.88 -0.07 1.70
C ASN A 64 -15.76 -1.46 2.35
N ASP A 65 -16.63 -1.70 3.32
CA ASP A 65 -16.97 -3.01 3.85
C ASP A 65 -18.25 -3.50 3.14
N LEU A 66 -18.15 -4.65 2.47
CA LEU A 66 -19.19 -5.15 1.58
C LEU A 66 -20.28 -5.96 2.30
N GLU A 67 -20.05 -6.50 3.50
CA GLU A 67 -20.90 -7.52 4.15
C GLU A 67 -21.36 -8.63 3.19
N ASP A 68 -20.46 -9.08 2.34
CA ASP A 68 -20.77 -10.05 1.29
C ASP A 68 -20.55 -11.50 1.74
N ASN A 69 -19.85 -11.70 2.86
CA ASN A 69 -19.49 -12.97 3.46
C ASN A 69 -19.29 -14.07 2.41
N PRO A 70 -18.30 -13.90 1.52
CA PRO A 70 -18.02 -14.83 0.44
C PRO A 70 -17.93 -16.26 0.96
N TYR A 71 -18.72 -17.15 0.35
CA TYR A 71 -18.80 -18.57 0.71
C TYR A 71 -19.26 -18.87 2.15
N SER A 72 -19.82 -17.88 2.86
CA SER A 72 -20.33 -18.02 4.24
C SER A 72 -19.26 -18.39 5.29
N TYR A 73 -18.03 -17.91 5.09
CA TYR A 73 -16.93 -18.13 6.04
C TYR A 73 -16.90 -17.19 7.25
N GLY A 74 -17.76 -16.17 7.25
CA GLY A 74 -17.84 -15.16 8.30
C GLY A 74 -16.80 -14.06 8.20
N VAL A 75 -16.18 -13.88 7.02
CA VAL A 75 -15.21 -12.81 6.74
C VAL A 75 -15.69 -12.05 5.51
N ASP A 76 -15.86 -10.74 5.64
CA ASP A 76 -16.31 -9.88 4.56
C ASP A 76 -15.17 -9.36 3.70
N THR A 77 -15.50 -8.94 2.48
CA THR A 77 -14.56 -8.22 1.64
C THR A 77 -14.46 -6.78 2.15
N ILE A 78 -13.25 -6.35 2.49
CA ILE A 78 -12.95 -4.94 2.79
C ILE A 78 -12.07 -4.39 1.68
N ARG A 79 -12.36 -3.17 1.23
CA ARG A 79 -11.56 -2.45 0.24
C ARG A 79 -11.28 -1.03 0.68
N SER A 80 -10.07 -0.55 0.39
CA SER A 80 -9.65 0.83 0.60
C SER A 80 -8.94 1.36 -0.64
N ASP A 81 -9.26 2.60 -1.00
CA ASP A 81 -8.63 3.36 -2.06
C ASP A 81 -8.12 4.68 -1.44
N ILE A 82 -6.80 4.95 -1.52
CA ILE A 82 -6.20 6.21 -1.08
C ILE A 82 -5.65 6.99 -2.27
N TYR A 83 -5.89 8.30 -2.27
CA TYR A 83 -5.30 9.27 -3.17
C TYR A 83 -4.80 10.45 -2.34
N ALA A 84 -3.49 10.60 -2.19
CA ALA A 84 -2.88 11.70 -1.48
C ALA A 84 -1.94 12.48 -2.39
N THR A 85 -1.93 13.80 -2.24
CA THR A 85 -1.05 14.72 -2.97
C THR A 85 -0.37 15.64 -1.98
N ILE A 86 0.94 15.77 -2.10
CA ILE A 86 1.82 16.62 -1.29
C ILE A 86 2.16 17.86 -2.12
N LEU A 87 1.96 19.05 -1.54
CA LEU A 87 2.24 20.35 -2.16
C LEU A 87 3.10 21.20 -1.22
N GLY A 88 4.38 21.36 -1.57
CA GLY A 88 5.30 22.22 -0.82
C GLY A 88 5.77 21.60 0.49
N GLY A 89 6.00 20.29 0.48
CA GLY A 89 6.55 19.54 1.62
C GLY A 89 5.49 18.83 2.46
N GLY A 90 5.78 17.61 2.87
CA GLY A 90 4.92 16.82 3.75
C GLY A 90 5.14 15.31 3.61
N GLU A 91 4.30 14.56 4.31
CA GLU A 91 4.32 13.10 4.30
C GLU A 91 2.91 12.52 4.43
N VAL A 92 2.75 11.30 3.90
CA VAL A 92 1.54 10.50 4.00
C VAL A 92 1.92 9.04 4.26
N ASP A 93 1.18 8.42 5.17
CA ASP A 93 1.28 7.02 5.53
C ASP A 93 -0.09 6.36 5.35
N PHE A 94 -0.11 5.13 4.85
CA PHE A 94 -1.30 4.32 4.66
C PHE A 94 -1.02 2.89 5.10
N SER A 95 -1.90 2.32 5.92
CA SER A 95 -1.81 0.93 6.36
C SER A 95 -3.14 0.21 6.16
N PHE A 96 -3.04 -1.09 5.90
CA PHE A 96 -4.19 -1.98 5.83
C PHE A 96 -3.78 -3.32 6.43
N ASP A 97 -4.43 -3.69 7.52
CA ASP A 97 -4.19 -4.93 8.26
C ASP A 97 -5.44 -5.80 8.16
N ARG A 98 -5.27 -7.05 7.73
CA ARG A 98 -6.34 -8.05 7.74
C ARG A 98 -6.43 -8.68 9.12
N THR A 99 -7.53 -8.45 9.82
CA THR A 99 -7.72 -8.86 11.22
C THR A 99 -8.54 -10.12 11.40
N ASP A 100 -9.24 -10.59 10.36
CA ASP A 100 -9.89 -11.91 10.36
C ASP A 100 -9.63 -12.69 9.06
N SER A 101 -9.74 -14.01 9.17
CA SER A 101 -9.45 -14.93 8.08
C SER A 101 -10.33 -16.17 8.11
N GLY A 102 -10.66 -16.64 6.91
CA GLY A 102 -11.30 -17.94 6.74
C GLY A 102 -10.28 -19.08 6.84
N PRO A 103 -10.63 -20.30 6.41
CA PRO A 103 -9.71 -21.43 6.44
C PRO A 103 -8.54 -21.34 5.42
N TYR A 104 -8.32 -20.17 4.79
CA TYR A 104 -7.47 -19.99 3.60
C TYR A 104 -6.30 -19.01 3.80
N GLY A 105 -5.99 -18.62 5.04
CA GLY A 105 -4.78 -17.85 5.38
C GLY A 105 -4.83 -17.35 6.81
N PRO A 106 -3.75 -16.77 7.35
CA PRO A 106 -3.73 -16.20 8.68
C PRO A 106 -4.33 -14.79 8.67
N ALA A 107 -4.97 -14.44 9.78
CA ALA A 107 -5.33 -13.08 10.13
C ALA A 107 -4.07 -12.35 10.65
N ASP A 108 -3.12 -12.08 9.77
CA ASP A 108 -1.87 -11.34 10.08
C ASP A 108 -1.25 -10.76 8.78
N GLN A 109 -2.07 -10.62 7.73
CA GLN A 109 -1.61 -10.04 6.47
C GLN A 109 -1.72 -8.54 6.54
N SER A 110 -0.66 -7.82 6.20
CA SER A 110 -0.69 -6.36 6.19
C SER A 110 0.06 -5.77 5.02
N THR A 111 -0.28 -4.51 4.74
CA THR A 111 0.46 -3.65 3.84
C THR A 111 0.63 -2.27 4.46
N TYR A 112 1.79 -1.67 4.20
CA TYR A 112 2.12 -0.32 4.62
C TYR A 112 2.75 0.44 3.45
N SER A 113 2.32 1.68 3.24
CA SER A 113 2.86 2.58 2.23
C SER A 113 3.18 3.94 2.84
N TYR A 114 4.32 4.49 2.47
CA TYR A 114 4.78 5.80 2.92
C TYR A 114 5.33 6.61 1.76
N LEU A 115 5.02 7.90 1.75
CA LEU A 115 5.65 8.87 0.89
C LEU A 115 5.89 10.18 1.65
N GLY A 116 7.14 10.60 1.72
CA GLY A 116 7.56 11.91 2.22
C GLY A 116 8.38 12.65 1.16
N THR A 117 8.22 13.97 1.08
CA THR A 117 9.02 14.82 0.18
C THR A 117 9.05 16.26 0.69
N ASP A 118 10.17 16.96 0.43
CA ASP A 118 10.28 18.40 0.66
C ASP A 118 9.56 19.25 -0.40
N GLY A 119 9.22 18.64 -1.56
CA GLY A 119 8.61 19.32 -2.69
C GLY A 119 7.16 18.90 -2.95
N THR A 120 6.90 18.27 -4.09
CA THR A 120 5.58 17.74 -4.46
C THR A 120 5.61 16.24 -4.56
N GLY A 121 4.48 15.58 -4.32
CA GLY A 121 4.40 14.13 -4.47
C GLY A 121 2.97 13.61 -4.50
N GLN A 122 2.83 12.33 -4.83
CA GLN A 122 1.56 11.65 -4.93
C GLN A 122 1.71 10.19 -4.48
N LEU A 123 0.79 9.75 -3.62
CA LEU A 123 0.61 8.36 -3.22
C LEU A 123 -0.79 7.93 -3.65
N ILE A 124 -0.88 6.93 -4.53
CA ILE A 124 -2.15 6.34 -4.98
C ILE A 124 -2.08 4.84 -4.78
N PHE A 125 -3.00 4.30 -3.99
CA PHE A 125 -3.02 2.88 -3.68
C PHE A 125 -4.43 2.34 -3.52
N ARG A 126 -4.64 1.10 -3.97
CA ARG A 126 -5.84 0.34 -3.69
C ARG A 126 -5.46 -0.97 -3.04
N THR A 127 -6.11 -1.27 -1.93
CA THR A 127 -5.96 -2.53 -1.21
C THR A 127 -7.32 -3.14 -0.94
N ARG A 128 -7.40 -4.46 -1.02
CA ARG A 128 -8.56 -5.24 -0.57
C ARG A 128 -8.11 -6.45 0.22
N THR A 129 -9.00 -6.94 1.06
CA THR A 129 -8.88 -8.27 1.66
C THR A 129 -10.21 -9.01 1.58
N ASN A 130 -10.15 -10.33 1.75
CA ASN A 130 -11.30 -11.20 1.91
C ASN A 130 -10.90 -12.42 2.76
N TYR A 131 -11.74 -13.45 2.78
CA TYR A 131 -11.50 -14.71 3.49
C TYR A 131 -10.21 -15.48 3.12
N ALA A 132 -9.54 -15.18 2.01
CA ALA A 132 -8.38 -15.90 1.50
C ALA A 132 -7.09 -15.05 1.47
N ASP A 133 -7.15 -13.82 0.97
CA ASP A 133 -5.95 -13.04 0.65
C ASP A 133 -6.05 -11.55 1.05
N LEU A 134 -4.89 -10.90 1.02
CA LEU A 134 -4.73 -9.45 0.98
C LEU A 134 -4.09 -9.11 -0.36
N ASP A 135 -4.73 -8.21 -1.10
CA ASP A 135 -4.36 -7.86 -2.46
C ASP A 135 -4.33 -6.34 -2.64
N SER A 136 -3.16 -5.80 -2.94
CA SER A 136 -2.95 -4.40 -3.28
C SER A 136 -2.86 -4.21 -4.79
N SER A 137 -3.98 -4.37 -5.50
CA SER A 137 -4.01 -4.28 -6.97
C SER A 137 -4.48 -2.93 -7.51
N ASN A 138 -3.62 -2.31 -8.32
CA ASN A 138 -3.92 -1.06 -9.03
C ASN A 138 -4.56 -1.27 -10.41
N TYR A 139 -4.85 -2.52 -10.81
CA TYR A 139 -5.50 -2.83 -12.09
C TYR A 139 -6.85 -2.14 -12.26
N GLY A 140 -7.00 -1.36 -13.34
CA GLY A 140 -8.22 -0.61 -13.61
C GLY A 140 -8.51 0.51 -12.60
N PHE A 141 -7.56 0.82 -11.73
CA PHE A 141 -7.59 1.93 -10.77
C PHE A 141 -6.62 3.03 -11.16
N GLN A 142 -5.33 2.68 -11.18
CA GLN A 142 -4.22 3.57 -11.48
C GLN A 142 -3.21 2.77 -12.30
N ALA A 143 -2.89 3.27 -13.50
CA ALA A 143 -2.13 2.52 -14.49
C ALA A 143 -0.62 2.47 -14.22
N ASN A 144 -0.11 3.45 -13.50
CA ASN A 144 1.29 3.80 -13.29
C ASN A 144 1.37 4.83 -12.14
N ASP A 145 2.56 5.21 -11.70
CA ASP A 145 2.79 6.36 -10.84
C ASP A 145 2.20 6.23 -9.42
N GLN A 146 2.23 5.03 -8.82
CA GLN A 146 1.69 4.81 -7.47
C GLN A 146 2.45 5.60 -6.41
N PHE A 147 3.76 5.77 -6.60
CA PHE A 147 4.59 6.66 -5.79
C PHE A 147 5.32 7.64 -6.71
N GLN A 148 5.00 8.92 -6.56
CA GLN A 148 5.72 10.00 -7.24
C GLN A 148 6.20 11.04 -6.25
N ALA A 149 7.42 11.51 -6.42
CA ALA A 149 7.87 12.73 -5.77
C ALA A 149 8.83 13.53 -6.66
N ASP A 150 8.77 14.85 -6.51
CA ASP A 150 9.79 15.81 -6.89
C ASP A 150 10.21 16.53 -5.61
N ALA A 151 11.45 16.33 -5.19
CA ALA A 151 12.00 16.90 -3.97
C ALA A 151 12.26 18.42 -4.07
N MET A 152 12.17 19.02 -5.26
CA MET A 152 12.37 20.45 -5.52
C MET A 152 13.66 21.03 -4.91
N GLY A 153 14.74 20.24 -4.94
CA GLY A 153 16.05 20.60 -4.36
C GLY A 153 16.25 20.20 -2.90
N GLY A 154 15.27 19.54 -2.28
CA GLY A 154 15.39 18.86 -0.99
C GLY A 154 15.54 17.34 -1.17
N SER A 155 14.83 16.57 -0.36
CA SER A 155 14.82 15.12 -0.36
C SER A 155 13.42 14.50 -0.47
N TYR A 156 13.37 13.22 -0.82
CA TYR A 156 12.17 12.39 -0.74
C TYR A 156 12.50 11.03 -0.11
N ALA A 157 11.46 10.36 0.38
CA ALA A 157 11.48 8.96 0.77
C ALA A 157 10.15 8.30 0.38
N ALA A 158 10.21 7.20 -0.36
CA ALA A 158 9.08 6.34 -0.68
C ALA A 158 9.37 4.93 -0.14
N TYR A 159 8.40 4.33 0.53
CA TYR A 159 8.55 3.01 1.14
C TYR A 159 7.24 2.24 1.01
N HIS A 160 7.36 0.95 0.76
CA HIS A 160 6.22 0.05 0.72
C HIS A 160 6.61 -1.31 1.28
N GLU A 161 5.73 -1.91 2.07
CA GLU A 161 5.90 -3.21 2.69
C GLU A 161 4.60 -4.01 2.59
N VAL A 162 4.76 -5.33 2.44
CA VAL A 162 3.72 -6.33 2.70
C VAL A 162 4.27 -7.48 3.55
N THR A 163 3.43 -8.04 4.41
CA THR A 163 3.73 -9.25 5.18
C THR A 163 2.50 -10.15 5.33
N ASN A 164 2.73 -11.43 5.61
CA ASN A 164 1.69 -12.39 6.02
C ASN A 164 1.97 -13.01 7.40
N GLY A 165 2.82 -12.38 8.22
CA GLY A 165 3.30 -12.87 9.51
C GLY A 165 4.55 -13.74 9.43
N ASP A 166 4.72 -14.52 8.35
CA ASP A 166 5.86 -15.42 8.14
C ASP A 166 6.83 -14.91 7.06
N LEU A 167 6.28 -14.27 6.02
CA LEU A 167 6.96 -13.69 4.87
C LEU A 167 6.81 -12.17 4.90
N PHE A 168 7.77 -11.50 4.29
CA PHE A 168 7.86 -10.06 4.16
C PHE A 168 8.51 -9.72 2.82
N ALA A 169 8.04 -8.64 2.22
CA ALA A 169 8.59 -8.04 1.02
C ALA A 169 8.45 -6.52 1.11
N SER A 170 9.50 -5.79 0.70
CA SER A 170 9.46 -4.33 0.69
C SER A 170 10.34 -3.70 -0.38
N PHE A 171 10.11 -2.41 -0.61
CA PHE A 171 11.08 -1.52 -1.24
C PHE A 171 11.28 -0.24 -0.43
N LEU A 172 12.45 0.38 -0.58
CA LEU A 172 12.76 1.72 -0.10
C LEU A 172 13.43 2.52 -1.22
N ALA A 173 12.90 3.70 -1.54
CA ALA A 173 13.55 4.68 -2.41
C ALA A 173 13.78 5.98 -1.63
N GLN A 174 15.01 6.46 -1.57
CA GLN A 174 15.36 7.72 -0.92
C GLN A 174 16.34 8.50 -1.79
N GLY A 175 16.17 9.81 -1.91
CA GLY A 175 17.06 10.59 -2.77
C GLY A 175 16.71 12.06 -2.85
N ASP A 176 17.43 12.75 -3.73
CA ASP A 176 17.07 14.06 -4.27
C ASP A 176 16.49 13.93 -5.69
N GLY A 177 16.08 15.04 -6.30
CA GLY A 177 15.49 14.99 -7.64
C GLY A 177 14.07 14.42 -7.62
N THR A 178 13.80 13.44 -8.47
CA THR A 178 12.47 12.86 -8.66
C THR A 178 12.48 11.35 -8.51
N VAL A 179 11.38 10.77 -8.03
CA VAL A 179 11.10 9.34 -8.07
C VAL A 179 9.74 9.11 -8.73
N ASP A 180 9.69 8.06 -9.53
CA ASP A 180 8.49 7.48 -10.10
C ASP A 180 8.56 5.96 -9.92
N ILE A 181 7.58 5.38 -9.24
CA ILE A 181 7.47 3.94 -9.03
C ILE A 181 6.08 3.50 -9.48
N ASP A 182 6.08 2.69 -10.53
CA ASP A 182 4.94 1.91 -10.97
C ASP A 182 4.90 0.67 -10.09
N HIS A 183 4.06 0.65 -9.06
CA HIS A 183 3.92 -0.49 -8.15
C HIS A 183 2.54 -1.12 -8.33
N MET A 184 2.47 -2.16 -9.14
CA MET A 184 1.20 -2.58 -9.73
C MET A 184 0.35 -3.47 -8.84
N THR A 185 0.91 -4.55 -8.29
CA THR A 185 0.16 -5.49 -7.45
C THR A 185 1.03 -6.20 -6.43
N ASP A 186 0.53 -6.26 -5.20
CA ASP A 186 1.00 -7.20 -4.19
C ASP A 186 -0.10 -8.19 -3.86
N ASP A 187 0.21 -9.46 -4.03
CA ASP A 187 -0.73 -10.55 -3.82
C ASP A 187 -0.19 -11.43 -2.69
N THR A 188 -0.82 -11.32 -1.53
CA THR A 188 -0.38 -11.88 -0.25
C THR A 188 -1.29 -13.03 0.15
N TRP A 189 -0.75 -14.25 0.11
CA TRP A 189 -1.40 -15.51 0.49
C TRP A 189 -0.77 -16.06 1.78
N ASP A 190 -1.29 -17.18 2.29
CA ASP A 190 -0.72 -17.91 3.44
C ASP A 190 0.77 -18.25 3.28
N GLN A 191 1.20 -18.67 2.09
CA GLN A 191 2.54 -19.23 1.84
C GLN A 191 3.26 -18.57 0.67
N GLU A 192 2.75 -17.43 0.20
CA GLU A 192 3.31 -16.75 -0.96
C GLU A 192 3.04 -15.25 -0.87
N ILE A 193 4.06 -14.47 -1.20
CA ILE A 193 3.90 -13.06 -1.54
C ILE A 193 4.40 -12.88 -2.97
N LYS A 194 3.55 -12.35 -3.84
CA LYS A 194 3.97 -11.82 -5.15
C LYS A 194 4.04 -10.31 -5.04
N PHE A 195 5.25 -9.76 -4.98
CA PHE A 195 5.49 -8.33 -4.78
C PHE A 195 5.72 -7.60 -6.09
N GLY A 196 5.01 -6.49 -6.30
CA GLY A 196 5.15 -5.63 -7.49
C GLY A 196 4.85 -6.32 -8.83
N TRP A 197 4.03 -7.37 -8.87
CA TRP A 197 3.70 -8.05 -10.12
C TRP A 197 2.69 -7.26 -10.96
N GLY A 198 2.77 -7.41 -12.27
CA GLY A 198 1.78 -6.88 -13.18
C GLY A 198 0.44 -7.58 -13.02
N CYS A 199 -0.65 -6.85 -13.21
CA CYS A 199 -2.00 -7.40 -13.19
C CYS A 199 -2.70 -7.13 -14.53
N GLY A 200 -3.32 -8.17 -15.10
CA GLY A 200 -4.00 -8.09 -16.41
C GLY A 200 -3.07 -7.75 -17.57
N CYS A 201 -3.25 -6.56 -18.16
CA CYS A 201 -2.46 -6.08 -19.31
C CYS A 201 -1.31 -5.14 -18.92
N TYR A 202 -1.12 -4.87 -17.62
CA TYR A 202 -0.09 -3.96 -17.14
C TYR A 202 1.21 -4.71 -16.85
N THR A 203 2.32 -4.00 -16.98
CA THR A 203 3.66 -4.52 -16.75
C THR A 203 3.92 -4.73 -15.26
N ASN A 204 4.97 -5.48 -14.96
CA ASN A 204 5.50 -5.57 -13.60
C ASN A 204 6.02 -4.21 -13.14
N ALA A 205 6.22 -4.09 -11.83
CA ALA A 205 6.66 -2.85 -11.22
C ALA A 205 7.96 -2.32 -11.83
N ASP A 206 8.10 -1.01 -11.91
CA ASP A 206 9.32 -0.36 -12.37
C ASP A 206 9.60 0.91 -11.58
N VAL A 207 10.85 1.33 -11.62
CA VAL A 207 11.34 2.48 -10.86
C VAL A 207 12.20 3.35 -11.75
N THR A 208 11.95 4.65 -11.69
CA THR A 208 12.77 5.68 -12.33
C THR A 208 13.05 6.78 -11.33
N ILE A 209 14.34 7.04 -11.10
CA ILE A 209 14.84 8.04 -10.17
C ILE A 209 15.80 8.97 -10.93
N THR A 210 15.65 10.28 -10.73
CA THR A 210 16.66 11.28 -11.09
C THR A 210 17.41 11.71 -9.83
N GLY A 211 18.61 12.28 -9.98
CA GLY A 211 19.37 12.74 -8.81
C GLY A 211 20.16 11.64 -8.10
N ALA A 212 20.70 11.95 -6.94
CA ALA A 212 21.47 11.02 -6.12
C ALA A 212 20.58 10.34 -5.07
N GLY A 213 20.86 9.08 -4.74
CA GLY A 213 20.01 8.35 -3.82
C GLY A 213 20.33 6.87 -3.65
N LEU A 214 19.34 6.20 -3.07
CA LEU A 214 19.27 4.80 -2.71
C LEU A 214 17.97 4.21 -3.24
N TYR A 215 18.06 3.02 -3.83
CA TYR A 215 16.91 2.13 -3.99
C TYR A 215 17.26 0.80 -3.34
N GLU A 216 16.35 0.23 -2.58
CA GLU A 216 16.53 -1.05 -1.89
C GLU A 216 15.27 -1.90 -2.03
N ARG A 217 15.46 -3.21 -2.17
CA ARG A 217 14.41 -4.21 -2.05
C ARG A 217 14.83 -5.25 -1.03
N GLU A 218 13.91 -5.66 -0.18
CA GLU A 218 14.15 -6.67 0.83
C GLU A 218 13.03 -7.71 0.85
N ALA A 219 13.38 -8.95 1.18
CA ALA A 219 12.41 -9.99 1.47
C ALA A 219 12.97 -11.06 2.42
N ASN A 220 12.08 -11.72 3.17
CA ASN A 220 12.37 -13.02 3.76
C ASN A 220 11.49 -14.11 3.15
N PHE A 221 11.99 -15.33 3.16
CA PHE A 221 11.36 -16.47 2.53
C PHE A 221 11.66 -17.74 3.33
N LEU A 222 10.73 -18.70 3.33
CA LEU A 222 10.86 -19.96 4.08
C LEU A 222 11.27 -21.12 3.18
N THR A 223 10.93 -21.05 1.89
CA THR A 223 11.16 -22.10 0.92
C THR A 223 11.81 -21.61 -0.36
N SER A 224 11.49 -20.42 -0.86
CA SER A 224 12.10 -19.90 -2.08
C SER A 224 11.94 -18.40 -2.29
N LEU A 225 12.90 -17.84 -3.02
CA LEU A 225 12.83 -16.50 -3.63
C LEU A 225 12.99 -16.63 -5.14
N ASN A 226 12.20 -15.89 -5.90
CA ASN A 226 12.36 -15.72 -7.34
C ASN A 226 12.25 -14.23 -7.70
N VAL A 227 13.33 -13.67 -8.25
CA VAL A 227 13.40 -12.25 -8.63
C VAL A 227 13.28 -12.13 -10.15
N ALA A 228 12.32 -11.35 -10.63
CA ALA A 228 12.02 -11.28 -12.07
C ALA A 228 13.19 -10.71 -12.89
N SER A 229 13.93 -9.76 -12.34
CA SER A 229 15.16 -9.21 -12.92
C SER A 229 16.33 -10.19 -13.00
N GLY A 230 16.16 -11.40 -12.46
CA GLY A 230 17.15 -12.46 -12.42
C GLY A 230 17.65 -12.72 -11.01
N GLY A 231 17.52 -13.96 -10.56
CA GLY A 231 17.94 -14.41 -9.24
C GLY A 231 16.94 -15.40 -8.67
N SER A 232 17.43 -16.45 -8.02
CA SER A 232 16.59 -17.38 -7.30
C SER A 232 17.34 -17.98 -6.12
N ALA A 233 16.65 -18.16 -5.01
CA ALA A 233 17.16 -18.88 -3.85
C ALA A 233 16.17 -19.97 -3.43
N SER A 234 16.68 -21.01 -2.76
CA SER A 234 15.89 -22.12 -2.24
C SER A 234 16.25 -22.40 -0.79
N GLY A 235 15.27 -22.82 0.00
CA GLY A 235 15.36 -22.92 1.46
C GLY A 235 15.02 -21.59 2.14
N ALA A 236 14.98 -21.60 3.46
CA ALA A 236 14.69 -20.40 4.24
C ALA A 236 15.86 -19.41 4.19
N GLY A 237 15.56 -18.12 4.09
CA GLY A 237 16.56 -17.07 4.04
C GLY A 237 15.97 -15.66 4.03
N SER A 238 16.87 -14.69 3.94
CA SER A 238 16.56 -13.30 3.64
C SER A 238 17.39 -12.82 2.46
N TRP A 239 16.89 -11.81 1.76
CA TRP A 239 17.51 -11.21 0.59
C TRP A 239 17.33 -9.70 0.65
N VAL A 240 18.42 -8.99 0.34
CA VAL A 240 18.45 -7.53 0.23
C VAL A 240 19.23 -7.20 -1.04
N GLU A 241 18.68 -6.34 -1.88
CA GLU A 241 19.38 -5.71 -2.99
C GLU A 241 19.36 -4.20 -2.83
N THR A 242 20.54 -3.59 -2.83
CA THR A 242 20.71 -2.16 -2.59
C THR A 242 21.48 -1.53 -3.75
N TRP A 243 20.94 -0.47 -4.33
CA TRP A 243 21.59 0.37 -5.34
C TRP A 243 21.80 1.78 -4.79
N THR A 244 23.05 2.22 -4.75
CA THR A 244 23.40 3.61 -4.49
C THR A 244 23.89 4.26 -5.77
N PHE A 245 23.36 5.42 -6.09
CA PHE A 245 23.62 6.11 -7.36
C PHE A 245 23.79 7.62 -7.14
N GLY A 246 24.54 8.26 -8.04
CA GLY A 246 24.87 9.70 -7.93
C GLY A 246 24.19 10.62 -8.94
N SER A 247 23.45 10.08 -9.91
CA SER A 247 22.88 10.87 -11.01
C SER A 247 21.60 10.28 -11.63
N GLY A 248 20.98 9.33 -10.96
CA GLY A 248 19.76 8.65 -11.35
C GLY A 248 19.90 7.14 -11.37
N PHE A 249 18.76 6.48 -11.36
CA PHE A 249 18.61 5.04 -11.40
C PHE A 249 17.33 4.68 -12.14
N SER A 250 17.36 3.62 -12.93
CA SER A 250 16.16 3.08 -13.54
C SER A 250 16.27 1.58 -13.63
N MET A 251 15.19 0.90 -13.28
CA MET A 251 15.09 -0.55 -13.32
C MET A 251 13.68 -0.91 -13.75
N GLY A 252 13.58 -1.59 -14.89
CA GLY A 252 12.35 -2.26 -15.29
C GLY A 252 12.22 -3.60 -14.57
N ASP A 253 11.00 -3.95 -14.21
CA ASP A 253 10.64 -5.21 -13.55
C ASP A 253 11.36 -5.42 -12.21
N THR A 254 10.88 -4.70 -11.19
CA THR A 254 11.29 -4.84 -9.80
C THR A 254 10.50 -5.92 -9.06
N SER A 255 9.70 -6.73 -9.76
CA SER A 255 8.86 -7.74 -9.13
C SER A 255 9.65 -8.95 -8.63
N PHE A 256 9.11 -9.62 -7.60
CA PHE A 256 9.64 -10.88 -7.09
C PHE A 256 8.56 -11.69 -6.37
N THR A 257 8.83 -12.97 -6.13
CA THR A 257 7.97 -13.87 -5.37
C THR A 257 8.76 -14.51 -4.25
N VAL A 258 8.18 -14.53 -3.05
CA VAL A 258 8.69 -15.29 -1.91
C VAL A 258 7.69 -16.33 -1.44
N LYS A 259 8.21 -17.44 -0.92
CA LYS A 259 7.49 -18.57 -0.32
C LYS A 259 8.30 -19.17 0.81
#